data_AF-A0A9P7RNU8-F1
#
_entry.id   AF-A0A9P7RNU8-F1
#
_cell.length_a   1.000
_cell.length_b   1.000
_cell.length_c   1.000
_cell.angle_alpha   90.00
_cell.angle_beta   90.00
_cell.angle_gamma   90.00
#
_symmetry.space_group_name_H-M   'P 1'
#
loop_
_entity.id
_entity.type
_entity.pdbx_description
1 polymer ?
#
loop_
_entity_poly.entity_id
_entity_poly.type
_entity_poly.pdbx_seq_one_letter_code
_entity_poly.pdbx_strand_id
1 'polypeptide(L)'
;MSLSLSTRTYTVIRSKEDNSSISLTLAAPIIHAENLYLQTWGSSFVLANLLHKLEDQLPFTKPRTKTEDDPENTSTITIDVLELGAGTGLVGLSAASILRSSLGRNGAVVLTDLPTIVPSLVDNIKLNEELVGGGTVLCGSLDWNTPNQLVLFTRTGDGEDGNSLTTLTPENKALLIVAADTMYTEDHPRLLSRTIFTWCVLDIYP
;
A
#
# COMPACT_ATOMS: atom_id res chain seq x y z
N MET A 1 -4.55 -8.97 31.05
CA MET A 1 -3.70 -10.06 30.53
C MET A 1 -3.49 -9.77 29.06
N SER A 2 -2.34 -9.20 28.69
CA SER A 2 -2.04 -8.79 27.32
C SER A 2 -1.87 -10.04 26.46
N LEU A 3 -2.82 -10.33 25.57
CA LEU A 3 -2.61 -11.30 24.50
C LEU A 3 -1.49 -10.73 23.63
N SER A 4 -0.29 -11.28 23.75
CA SER A 4 0.80 -11.04 22.82
C SER A 4 0.29 -11.37 21.42
N LEU A 5 0.06 -10.36 20.58
CA LEU A 5 -0.22 -10.59 19.16
C LEU A 5 0.94 -11.42 18.59
N SER A 6 0.61 -12.55 17.95
CA SER A 6 1.63 -13.37 17.28
C SER A 6 2.10 -12.61 16.05
N THR A 7 3.37 -12.23 16.06
CA THR A 7 4.03 -11.61 14.91
C THR A 7 4.84 -12.64 14.14
N ARG A 8 4.99 -12.45 12.83
CA ARG A 8 5.90 -13.22 11.97
C ARG A 8 6.78 -12.27 11.18
N THR A 9 8.05 -12.65 11.01
CA THR A 9 9.02 -11.88 10.23
C THR A 9 9.19 -12.49 8.85
N TYR A 10 9.15 -11.64 7.82
CA TYR A 10 9.32 -12.01 6.41
C TYR A 10 10.53 -11.26 5.87
N THR A 11 11.54 -12.01 5.41
CA THR A 11 12.71 -11.45 4.75
C THR A 11 12.51 -11.49 3.24
N VAL A 12 12.59 -10.33 2.58
CA VAL A 12 12.41 -10.19 1.13
C VAL A 12 13.64 -9.53 0.51
N ILE A 13 13.94 -9.89 -0.74
CA ILE A 13 15.07 -9.33 -1.47
C ILE A 13 14.81 -7.85 -1.77
N ARG A 14 15.75 -6.99 -1.37
CA ARG A 14 15.68 -5.54 -1.63
C ARG A 14 16.37 -5.17 -2.93
N SER A 15 17.62 -5.59 -3.11
CA SER A 15 18.33 -5.46 -4.38
C SER A 15 19.16 -6.71 -4.64
N LYS A 16 19.17 -7.13 -5.90
CA LYS A 16 20.02 -8.24 -6.35
C LYS A 16 21.46 -7.80 -6.57
N GLU A 17 21.69 -6.53 -6.87
CA GLU A 17 23.01 -6.01 -7.23
C GLU A 17 23.94 -6.00 -6.02
N ASP A 18 23.41 -5.62 -4.85
CA ASP A 18 24.14 -5.59 -3.57
C ASP A 18 23.79 -6.78 -2.65
N ASN A 19 22.93 -7.70 -3.11
CA ASN A 19 22.42 -8.85 -2.35
C ASN A 19 21.78 -8.43 -1.00
N SER A 20 21.17 -7.25 -0.94
CA SER A 20 20.50 -6.74 0.24
C SER A 20 19.08 -7.29 0.41
N SER A 21 18.62 -7.33 1.65
CA SER A 21 17.26 -7.74 2.01
C SER A 21 16.68 -6.84 3.10
N ILE A 22 15.35 -6.88 3.22
CA ILE A 22 14.60 -6.23 4.30
C ILE A 22 13.78 -7.29 5.04
N SER A 23 13.75 -7.20 6.36
CA SER A 23 12.99 -8.10 7.23
C SER A 23 11.82 -7.35 7.86
N LEU A 24 10.62 -7.60 7.37
CA LEU A 24 9.38 -6.97 7.84
C LEU A 24 8.71 -7.85 8.89
N THR A 25 8.35 -7.28 10.04
CA THR A 25 7.62 -7.98 11.11
C THR A 25 6.15 -7.61 11.07
N LEU A 26 5.29 -8.60 10.85
CA LEU A 26 3.86 -8.41 10.66
C LEU A 26 3.07 -9.15 11.73
N ALA A 27 2.12 -8.46 12.34
CA ALA A 27 1.05 -9.05 13.12
C ALA A 27 -0.07 -9.52 12.18
N ALA A 28 -0.66 -10.67 12.53
CA ALA A 28 -1.86 -11.20 11.90
C ALA A 28 -2.83 -11.63 13.01
N PRO A 29 -3.52 -10.67 13.66
CA PRO A 29 -4.56 -10.99 14.63
C PRO A 29 -5.66 -11.84 13.99
N ILE A 30 -6.40 -12.56 14.83
CA ILE A 30 -7.57 -13.33 14.40
C ILE A 30 -8.69 -12.34 14.05
N ILE A 31 -8.62 -11.79 12.84
CA ILE A 31 -9.63 -10.93 12.23
C ILE A 31 -10.23 -11.71 11.07
N HIS A 32 -11.56 -11.72 11.02
CA HIS A 32 -12.32 -12.28 9.92
C HIS A 32 -12.84 -11.18 9.01
N ALA A 33 -12.65 -11.33 7.71
CA ALA A 33 -13.25 -10.48 6.69
C ALA A 33 -13.65 -11.35 5.50
N GLU A 34 -14.91 -11.25 5.05
CA GLU A 34 -15.43 -12.00 3.90
C GLU A 34 -15.14 -13.53 3.93
N ASN A 35 -15.30 -14.15 5.10
CA ASN A 35 -15.02 -15.58 5.35
C ASN A 35 -13.54 -16.00 5.30
N LEU A 36 -12.62 -15.05 5.22
CA LEU A 36 -11.19 -15.29 5.30
C LEU A 36 -10.65 -14.80 6.65
N TYR A 37 -9.61 -15.48 7.14
CA TYR A 37 -8.84 -15.02 8.27
C TYR A 37 -7.63 -14.22 7.75
N LEU A 38 -7.26 -13.17 8.49
CA LEU A 38 -6.09 -12.37 8.14
C LEU A 38 -4.81 -13.22 8.23
N GLN A 39 -4.13 -13.40 7.10
CA GLN A 39 -2.83 -14.06 7.01
C GLN A 39 -2.01 -13.44 5.86
N THR A 40 -0.69 -13.47 5.98
CA THR A 40 0.20 -13.29 4.82
C THR A 40 0.16 -14.52 3.92
N TRP A 41 -0.42 -14.39 2.73
CA TRP A 41 -0.52 -15.46 1.74
C TRP A 41 0.78 -15.64 0.95
N GLY A 42 0.99 -16.84 0.40
CA GLY A 42 2.23 -17.20 -0.30
C GLY A 42 2.50 -16.33 -1.53
N SER A 43 1.45 -15.94 -2.26
CA SER A 43 1.52 -15.04 -3.41
C SER A 43 2.01 -13.64 -3.02
N SER A 44 1.65 -13.11 -1.85
CA SER A 44 2.18 -11.85 -1.32
C SER A 44 3.70 -11.93 -1.08
N PHE A 45 4.18 -13.05 -0.53
CA PHE A 45 5.63 -13.26 -0.32
C PHE A 45 6.40 -13.40 -1.64
N VAL A 46 5.83 -14.09 -2.63
CA VAL A 46 6.41 -14.19 -3.98
C VAL A 46 6.47 -12.81 -4.63
N LEU A 47 5.36 -12.06 -4.64
CA LEU A 47 5.31 -10.72 -5.25
C LEU A 47 6.29 -9.76 -4.58
N ALA A 48 6.35 -9.74 -3.25
CA ALA A 48 7.31 -8.91 -2.51
C ALA A 48 8.77 -9.21 -2.89
N ASN A 49 9.12 -10.49 -3.10
CA ASN A 49 10.45 -10.90 -3.57
C ASN A 49 10.72 -10.61 -5.05
N LEU A 50 9.72 -10.18 -5.83
CA LEU A 50 9.87 -9.83 -7.24
C LEU A 50 9.94 -8.33 -7.49
N LEU A 51 9.58 -7.49 -6.51
CA LEU A 51 9.53 -6.02 -6.66
C LEU A 51 10.84 -5.41 -7.15
N HIS A 52 11.99 -5.89 -6.66
CA HIS A 52 13.31 -5.40 -7.08
C HIS A 52 13.60 -5.61 -8.58
N LYS A 53 12.88 -6.52 -9.25
CA LYS A 53 13.04 -6.74 -10.70
C LYS A 53 12.22 -5.76 -11.54
N LEU A 54 11.28 -5.06 -10.91
CA LEU A 54 10.38 -4.14 -11.58
C LEU A 54 10.93 -2.71 -11.56
N GLU A 55 11.91 -2.40 -10.70
CA GLU A 55 12.40 -1.04 -10.48
C GLU A 55 12.74 -0.32 -11.81
N ASP A 56 13.52 -0.97 -12.68
CA ASP A 56 13.93 -0.41 -13.99
C ASP A 56 12.80 -0.32 -15.03
N GLN A 57 11.70 -1.06 -14.82
CA GLN A 57 10.58 -1.13 -15.78
C GLN A 57 9.47 -0.14 -15.45
N LEU A 58 9.50 0.44 -14.25
CA LEU A 58 8.43 1.29 -13.79
C LEU A 58 8.58 2.70 -14.40
N PRO A 59 7.47 3.37 -14.76
CA PRO A 59 7.47 4.68 -15.40
C PRO A 59 7.92 5.82 -14.46
N PHE A 60 8.48 5.49 -13.31
CA PHE A 60 9.00 6.38 -12.28
C PHE A 60 10.17 7.28 -12.73
N THR A 61 10.70 7.06 -13.93
CA THR A 61 11.91 7.71 -14.47
C THR A 61 11.77 9.20 -14.78
N LYS A 62 10.56 9.77 -14.68
CA LYS A 62 10.40 11.23 -14.64
C LYS A 62 10.08 11.63 -13.21
N PRO A 63 11.03 12.27 -12.48
CA PRO A 63 10.66 13.03 -11.32
C PRO A 63 9.50 13.92 -11.72
N ARG A 64 8.37 13.81 -11.02
CA ARG A 64 7.27 14.76 -11.16
C ARG A 64 7.80 16.09 -10.66
N THR A 65 8.54 16.80 -11.51
CA THR A 65 8.99 18.16 -11.27
C THR A 65 7.72 18.96 -11.09
N LYS A 66 7.52 19.55 -9.91
CA LYS A 66 6.55 20.64 -9.77
C LYS A 66 6.81 21.56 -10.96
N THR A 67 5.84 21.70 -11.85
CA THR A 67 5.84 22.81 -12.79
C THR A 67 5.78 24.08 -11.95
N GLU A 68 6.41 25.18 -12.39
CA GLU A 68 6.37 26.47 -11.67
C GLU A 68 4.91 26.96 -11.45
N ASP A 69 3.96 26.38 -12.18
CA ASP A 69 2.51 26.60 -12.07
C ASP A 69 1.79 25.76 -10.98
N ASP A 70 2.49 24.85 -10.29
CA ASP A 70 1.86 23.99 -9.28
C ASP A 70 1.77 24.77 -7.94
N PRO A 71 0.55 25.14 -7.49
CA PRO A 71 0.41 26.08 -6.38
C PRO A 71 1.13 25.57 -5.14
N GLU A 72 1.94 26.45 -4.54
CA GLU A 72 2.82 26.16 -3.40
C GLU A 72 2.07 25.65 -2.14
N ASN A 73 0.73 25.62 -2.17
CA ASN A 73 -0.15 25.42 -1.03
C ASN A 73 -1.20 24.29 -1.17
N THR A 74 -1.16 23.46 -2.21
CA THR A 74 -2.03 22.27 -2.26
C THR A 74 -1.28 21.06 -1.70
N SER A 75 -1.57 20.72 -0.46
CA SER A 75 -1.18 19.47 0.20
C SER A 75 -1.93 18.27 -0.40
N THR A 76 -1.85 18.07 -1.72
CA THR A 76 -2.47 16.95 -2.42
C THR A 76 -1.59 15.71 -2.26
N ILE A 77 -2.13 14.66 -1.66
CA ILE A 77 -1.47 13.36 -1.54
C ILE A 77 -1.32 12.79 -2.95
N THR A 78 -0.08 12.59 -3.41
CA THR A 78 0.22 11.83 -4.62
C THR A 78 0.38 10.36 -4.27
N ILE A 79 -0.29 9.47 -5.02
CA ILE A 79 -0.20 8.03 -4.82
C ILE A 79 0.79 7.48 -5.85
N ASP A 80 1.92 6.95 -5.41
CA ASP A 80 2.85 6.26 -6.32
C ASP A 80 2.50 4.79 -6.42
N VAL A 81 2.19 4.16 -5.29
CA VAL A 81 1.82 2.76 -5.22
C VAL A 81 0.50 2.64 -4.47
N LEU A 82 -0.47 1.94 -5.05
CA LEU A 82 -1.71 1.56 -4.39
C LEU A 82 -1.77 0.03 -4.30
N GLU A 83 -1.80 -0.50 -3.08
CA GLU A 83 -2.04 -1.93 -2.84
C GLU A 83 -3.52 -2.18 -2.62
N LEU A 84 -4.11 -3.08 -3.43
CA LEU A 84 -5.50 -3.52 -3.32
C LEU A 84 -5.55 -4.88 -2.59
N GLY A 85 -6.33 -4.96 -1.50
CA GLY A 85 -6.44 -6.18 -0.72
C GLY A 85 -5.14 -6.50 0.01
N ALA A 86 -4.62 -5.50 0.72
CA ALA A 86 -3.28 -5.55 1.32
C ALA A 86 -3.13 -6.66 2.38
N GLY A 87 -4.22 -7.08 3.02
CA GLY A 87 -4.19 -8.04 4.12
C GLY A 87 -3.27 -7.57 5.23
N THR A 88 -2.11 -8.22 5.37
CA THR A 88 -1.10 -7.84 6.38
C THR A 88 -0.21 -6.67 5.95
N GLY A 89 -0.23 -6.29 4.67
CA GLY A 89 0.54 -5.18 4.11
C GLY A 89 1.96 -5.56 3.64
N LEU A 90 2.27 -6.85 3.52
CA LEU A 90 3.63 -7.29 3.15
C LEU A 90 4.10 -6.66 1.83
N VAL A 91 3.27 -6.61 0.80
CA VAL A 91 3.70 -6.16 -0.54
C VAL A 91 3.91 -4.64 -0.53
N GLY A 92 2.97 -3.86 0.00
CA GLY A 92 3.07 -2.40 0.09
C GLY A 92 4.24 -1.96 0.96
N LEU A 93 4.43 -2.55 2.13
CA LEU A 93 5.60 -2.26 2.99
C LEU A 93 6.92 -2.60 2.29
N SER A 94 6.95 -3.71 1.55
CA SER A 94 8.12 -4.06 0.74
C SER A 94 8.35 -3.04 -0.37
N ALA A 95 7.30 -2.63 -1.08
CA ALA A 95 7.37 -1.62 -2.14
C ALA A 95 7.91 -0.27 -1.62
N ALA A 96 7.46 0.17 -0.44
CA ALA A 96 7.92 1.39 0.21
C ALA A 96 9.42 1.40 0.52
N SER A 97 10.00 0.22 0.79
CA SER A 97 11.45 0.09 1.02
C SER A 97 12.25 -0.14 -0.27
N ILE A 98 11.73 -0.97 -1.17
CA ILE A 98 12.44 -1.46 -2.35
C ILE A 98 12.43 -0.41 -3.45
N LEU A 99 11.25 0.13 -3.77
CA LEU A 99 11.08 1.07 -4.87
C LEU A 99 11.41 2.51 -4.47
N ARG A 100 11.83 2.76 -3.22
CA ARG A 100 11.99 4.09 -2.62
C ARG A 100 12.79 5.07 -3.48
N SER A 101 13.85 4.59 -4.14
CA SER A 101 14.71 5.41 -5.01
C SER A 101 14.01 5.85 -6.30
N SER A 102 13.01 5.07 -6.72
CA SER A 102 12.17 5.31 -7.90
C SER A 102 10.88 6.07 -7.54
N LEU A 103 10.36 5.92 -6.32
CA LEU A 103 9.18 6.67 -5.88
C LEU A 103 9.43 8.20 -5.97
N GLY A 104 8.38 8.93 -6.34
CA GLY A 104 8.41 10.39 -6.37
C GLY A 104 8.69 10.95 -4.98
N ARG A 105 9.41 12.08 -4.93
CA ARG A 105 9.84 12.69 -3.65
C ARG A 105 8.69 13.00 -2.67
N ASN A 106 7.45 13.10 -3.15
CA ASN A 106 6.24 13.38 -2.37
C ASN A 106 5.18 12.27 -2.48
N GLY A 107 5.49 11.16 -3.13
CA GLY A 107 4.56 10.07 -3.38
C GLY A 107 4.40 9.13 -2.20
N ALA A 108 3.17 8.67 -1.98
CA ALA A 108 2.83 7.71 -0.94
C ALA A 108 2.62 6.31 -1.52
N VAL A 109 2.97 5.30 -0.73
CA VAL A 109 2.49 3.94 -0.85
C VAL A 109 1.24 3.83 0.01
N VAL A 110 0.10 3.54 -0.61
CA VAL A 110 -1.20 3.46 0.06
C VAL A 110 -1.67 2.01 0.10
N LEU A 111 -1.84 1.46 1.30
CA LEU A 111 -2.30 0.10 1.53
C LEU A 111 -3.81 0.12 1.78
N THR A 112 -4.58 -0.57 0.94
CA THR A 112 -6.04 -0.60 1.06
C THR A 112 -6.58 -1.98 1.31
N ASP A 113 -7.56 -2.06 2.21
CA ASP A 113 -8.32 -3.26 2.51
C ASP A 113 -9.69 -2.88 3.10
N LEU A 114 -10.47 -3.86 3.55
CA LEU A 114 -11.73 -3.65 4.22
C LEU A 114 -11.53 -2.86 5.53
N PRO A 115 -12.51 -2.05 5.98
CA PRO A 115 -12.41 -1.26 7.21
C PRO A 115 -12.03 -2.09 8.45
N THR A 116 -12.40 -3.37 8.48
CA THR A 116 -12.05 -4.31 9.57
C THR A 116 -10.57 -4.69 9.61
N ILE A 117 -9.85 -4.60 8.47
CA ILE A 117 -8.43 -4.93 8.33
C ILE A 117 -7.54 -3.71 8.56
N VAL A 118 -8.03 -2.50 8.25
CA VAL A 118 -7.28 -1.24 8.37
C VAL A 118 -6.57 -1.04 9.73
N PRO A 119 -7.18 -1.31 10.90
CA PRO A 119 -6.47 -1.20 12.17
C PRO A 119 -5.20 -2.06 12.25
N SER A 120 -5.24 -3.29 11.72
CA SER A 120 -4.06 -4.16 11.68
C SER A 120 -3.00 -3.66 10.70
N LEU A 121 -3.40 -2.99 9.62
CA LEU A 121 -2.46 -2.33 8.71
C LEU A 121 -1.75 -1.16 9.40
N VAL A 122 -2.47 -0.36 10.19
CA VAL A 122 -1.89 0.74 10.99
C VAL A 122 -0.80 0.19 11.93
N ASP A 123 -1.11 -0.89 12.64
CA ASP A 123 -0.14 -1.55 13.52
C ASP A 123 1.06 -2.04 12.73
N ASN A 124 0.86 -2.75 11.61
CA ASN A 124 1.96 -3.27 10.80
C ASN A 124 2.82 -2.17 10.17
N ILE A 125 2.25 -1.04 9.78
CA ILE A 125 3.01 0.13 9.34
C ILE A 125 3.89 0.64 10.49
N LYS A 126 3.32 0.80 11.69
CA LYS A 126 4.04 1.25 12.89
C LYS A 126 5.17 0.28 13.28
N LEU A 127 4.93 -1.03 13.22
CA LEU A 127 5.94 -2.06 13.53
C LEU A 127 7.18 -1.97 12.61
N ASN A 128 7.04 -1.38 11.41
CA ASN A 128 8.07 -1.34 10.39
C ASN A 128 8.46 0.09 9.99
N GLU A 129 8.07 1.11 10.77
CA GLU A 129 8.17 2.52 10.39
C GLU A 129 9.60 2.96 10.07
N GLU A 130 10.59 2.46 10.83
CA GLU A 130 12.01 2.72 10.61
C GLU A 130 12.53 2.14 9.29
N LEU A 131 11.95 1.04 8.83
CA LEU A 131 12.37 0.33 7.61
C LEU A 131 11.73 0.93 6.35
N VAL A 132 10.51 1.46 6.46
CA VAL A 132 9.72 1.96 5.31
C VAL A 132 9.70 3.49 5.22
N GLY A 133 10.49 4.18 6.05
CA GLY A 133 10.78 5.61 5.95
C GLY A 133 9.73 6.54 6.55
N GLY A 134 9.08 6.12 7.64
CA GLY A 134 8.44 6.98 8.65
C GLY A 134 7.24 7.87 8.27
N GLY A 135 6.88 7.98 6.98
CA GLY A 135 5.77 8.86 6.56
C GLY A 135 5.29 8.72 5.12
N THR A 136 5.94 7.88 4.31
CA THR A 136 5.54 7.59 2.92
C THR A 136 4.54 6.45 2.78
N VAL A 137 4.17 5.79 3.89
CA VAL A 137 3.22 4.66 3.87
C VAL A 137 1.95 5.05 4.60
N LEU A 138 0.84 5.03 3.88
CA LEU A 138 -0.50 5.32 4.39
C LEU A 138 -1.37 4.08 4.26
N CYS A 139 -2.46 4.01 5.02
CA CYS A 139 -3.48 2.99 4.82
C CYS A 139 -4.89 3.56 4.89
N GLY A 140 -5.83 2.83 4.32
CA GLY A 140 -7.22 3.25 4.25
C GLY A 140 -8.13 2.16 3.73
N SER A 141 -9.41 2.47 3.59
CA SER A 141 -10.39 1.59 2.97
C SER A 141 -10.70 2.02 1.54
N LEU A 142 -10.85 1.03 0.66
CA LEU A 142 -11.28 1.21 -0.72
C LEU A 142 -12.25 0.08 -1.09
N ASP A 143 -13.55 0.40 -1.12
CA ASP A 143 -14.59 -0.57 -1.50
C ASP A 143 -14.62 -0.76 -3.01
N TRP A 144 -14.35 -1.98 -3.48
CA TRP A 144 -14.32 -2.27 -4.92
C TRP A 144 -15.71 -2.28 -5.57
N ASN A 145 -16.79 -2.39 -4.79
CA ASN A 145 -18.16 -2.21 -5.31
C ASN A 145 -18.41 -0.75 -5.69
N THR A 146 -17.80 0.17 -4.95
CA THR A 146 -17.93 1.62 -5.08
C THR A 146 -16.55 2.30 -5.10
N PRO A 147 -15.71 2.06 -6.13
CA PRO A 147 -14.30 2.43 -6.12
C PRO A 147 -14.07 3.93 -6.38
N ASN A 148 -15.06 4.78 -6.15
CA ASN A 148 -14.99 6.21 -6.43
C ASN A 148 -14.40 7.02 -5.26
N GLN A 149 -14.14 6.37 -4.12
CA GLN A 149 -13.61 7.00 -2.92
C GLN A 149 -12.65 6.05 -2.20
N LEU A 150 -11.51 6.59 -1.79
CA LEU A 150 -10.56 5.93 -0.90
C LEU A 150 -10.54 6.72 0.40
N VAL A 151 -10.85 6.08 1.53
CA VAL A 151 -10.86 6.73 2.84
C VAL A 151 -9.57 6.40 3.57
N LEU A 152 -8.63 7.35 3.58
CA LEU A 152 -7.39 7.24 4.32
C LEU A 152 -7.63 7.39 5.81
N PHE A 153 -6.92 6.56 6.58
CA PHE A 153 -6.83 6.66 8.01
C PHE A 153 -5.53 7.35 8.41
N THR A 154 -5.60 8.38 9.25
CA THR A 154 -4.41 9.05 9.79
C THR A 154 -4.54 9.15 11.30
N ARG A 155 -3.58 8.59 12.03
CA ARG A 155 -3.50 8.71 13.48
C ARG A 155 -2.77 10.02 13.82
N THR A 156 -3.51 11.04 14.24
CA THR A 156 -2.93 12.31 14.69
C THR A 156 -2.72 12.27 16.20
N GLY A 157 -1.50 11.91 16.63
CA GLY A 157 -1.09 11.91 18.04
C GLY A 157 -1.22 10.57 18.77
N ASP A 158 -0.81 10.59 20.05
CA ASP A 158 -0.68 9.40 20.91
C ASP A 158 -1.95 9.07 21.73
N GLY A 159 -3.03 9.84 21.57
CA GLY A 159 -4.31 9.66 22.27
C GLY A 159 -5.42 9.07 21.41
N GLU A 160 -6.48 8.53 22.05
CA GLU A 160 -7.65 7.90 21.40
C GLU A 160 -8.52 8.88 20.58
N ASP A 161 -8.43 10.19 20.84
CA ASP A 161 -9.26 11.24 20.21
C ASP A 161 -8.69 11.80 18.88
N GLY A 162 -7.56 11.26 18.42
CA GLY A 162 -6.74 11.83 17.33
C GLY A 162 -6.95 11.23 15.95
N ASN A 163 -7.98 10.44 15.68
CA ASN A 163 -8.11 9.79 14.37
C ASN A 163 -8.75 10.76 13.35
N SER A 164 -8.04 11.03 12.26
CA SER A 164 -8.55 11.83 11.13
C SER A 164 -8.77 10.92 9.91
N LEU A 165 -9.87 11.17 9.20
CA LEU A 165 -10.19 10.49 7.96
C LEU A 165 -10.07 11.49 6.79
N THR A 166 -9.30 11.13 5.78
CA THR A 166 -9.17 11.92 4.56
C THR A 166 -9.73 11.13 3.39
N THR A 167 -10.72 11.68 2.67
CA THR A 167 -11.26 11.03 1.48
C THR A 167 -10.49 11.51 0.25
N LEU A 168 -9.90 10.57 -0.48
CA LEU A 168 -9.32 10.82 -1.80
C LEU A 168 -10.29 10.39 -2.90
N THR A 169 -10.25 11.12 -4.01
CA THR A 169 -10.97 10.77 -5.24
C THR A 169 -9.99 10.22 -6.28
N PRO A 170 -10.49 9.54 -7.33
CA PRO A 170 -9.65 9.01 -8.41
C PRO A 170 -8.95 10.06 -9.27
N GLU A 171 -9.04 11.35 -8.93
CA GLU A 171 -8.18 12.40 -9.49
C GLU A 171 -6.71 12.19 -9.05
N ASN A 172 -6.50 11.53 -7.91
CA ASN A 172 -5.20 11.11 -7.38
C ASN A 172 -4.81 9.69 -7.86
N LYS A 173 -4.75 9.47 -9.17
CA LYS A 173 -4.41 8.14 -9.73
C LYS A 173 -3.02 7.67 -9.29
N ALA A 174 -2.93 6.38 -8.98
CA ALA A 174 -1.70 5.65 -8.66
C ALA A 174 -0.87 5.37 -9.92
N LEU A 175 0.46 5.49 -9.81
CA LEU A 175 1.39 5.12 -10.89
C LEU A 175 1.56 3.61 -11.01
N LEU A 176 1.50 2.90 -9.89
CA LEU A 176 1.57 1.45 -9.80
C LEU A 176 0.42 0.95 -8.92
N ILE A 177 -0.30 -0.06 -9.40
CA ILE A 177 -1.21 -0.84 -8.56
C ILE A 177 -0.61 -2.23 -8.37
N VAL A 178 -0.55 -2.66 -7.11
CA VAL A 178 -0.17 -4.03 -6.73
C VAL A 178 -1.35 -4.73 -6.06
N ALA A 179 -1.47 -6.03 -6.30
CA ALA A 179 -2.47 -6.89 -5.70
C ALA A 179 -1.91 -8.31 -5.64
N ALA A 180 -2.06 -8.98 -4.51
CA ALA A 180 -1.64 -10.37 -4.35
C ALA A 180 -2.76 -11.15 -3.65
N ASP A 181 -3.13 -12.30 -4.22
CA ASP A 181 -4.18 -13.15 -3.66
C ASP A 181 -5.55 -12.45 -3.54
N THR A 182 -5.99 -11.68 -4.52
CA THR A 182 -7.25 -10.91 -4.40
C THR A 182 -8.49 -11.62 -4.95
N MET A 183 -8.38 -12.87 -5.39
CA MET A 183 -9.37 -13.52 -6.26
C MET A 183 -9.95 -14.77 -5.59
N TYR A 184 -11.05 -14.60 -4.86
CA TYR A 184 -11.67 -15.65 -4.05
C TYR A 184 -13.14 -15.92 -4.41
N THR A 185 -13.79 -15.00 -5.12
CA THR A 185 -15.16 -15.15 -5.62
C THR A 185 -15.24 -14.84 -7.11
N GLU A 186 -16.34 -15.23 -7.75
CA GLU A 186 -16.58 -15.00 -9.18
C GLU A 186 -16.70 -13.51 -9.55
N ASP A 187 -17.02 -12.65 -8.60
CA ASP A 187 -17.13 -11.20 -8.81
C ASP A 187 -15.78 -10.49 -8.75
N HIS A 188 -14.79 -11.02 -8.04
CA HIS A 188 -13.49 -10.36 -7.83
C HIS A 188 -12.78 -9.97 -9.14
N PRO A 189 -12.76 -10.78 -10.22
CA PRO A 189 -12.20 -10.34 -11.50
C PRO A 189 -12.79 -9.02 -12.02
N ARG A 190 -14.12 -8.88 -11.95
CA ARG A 190 -14.82 -7.68 -12.42
C ARG A 190 -14.59 -6.51 -11.47
N LEU A 191 -14.66 -6.74 -10.17
CA LEU A 191 -14.47 -5.70 -9.15
C LEU A 191 -13.04 -5.15 -9.18
N LEU A 192 -12.05 -6.03 -9.18
CA LEU A 192 -10.63 -5.66 -9.21
C LEU A 192 -10.27 -4.88 -10.48
N SER A 193 -10.69 -5.36 -11.66
CA SER A 193 -10.42 -4.66 -12.92
C SER A 193 -11.06 -3.26 -12.96
N ARG A 194 -12.31 -3.12 -12.50
CA ARG A 194 -12.98 -1.81 -12.39
C ARG A 194 -12.22 -0.87 -11.46
N THR A 195 -11.77 -1.36 -10.30
CA THR A 195 -10.97 -0.56 -9.34
C THR A 195 -9.64 -0.14 -9.96
N ILE A 196 -8.95 -1.04 -10.67
CA ILE A 196 -7.71 -0.74 -11.38
C ILE A 196 -7.91 0.37 -12.42
N PHE A 197 -8.93 0.28 -13.29
CA PHE A 197 -9.18 1.33 -14.29
C PHE A 197 -9.56 2.68 -13.66
N THR A 198 -10.19 2.64 -12.49
CA THR A 198 -10.54 3.86 -11.75
C THR A 198 -9.29 4.53 -11.20
N TRP A 199 -8.41 3.77 -10.54
CA TRP A 199 -7.29 4.31 -9.75
C TRP A 199 -5.93 4.29 -10.43
N CYS A 200 -5.71 3.54 -11.50
CA CYS A 200 -4.41 3.50 -12.16
C CYS A 200 -4.28 4.63 -13.18
N VAL A 201 -3.10 5.25 -13.26
CA VAL A 201 -2.74 6.07 -14.42
C VAL A 201 -2.70 5.16 -15.64
N LEU A 202 -3.61 5.42 -16.58
CA LEU A 202 -3.56 4.80 -17.89
C LEU A 202 -2.69 5.71 -18.75
N ASP A 203 -1.37 5.52 -18.69
CA ASP A 203 -0.54 5.98 -19.81
C ASP A 203 -0.89 5.07 -20.98
N ILE A 204 -1.86 5.51 -21.77
CA ILE A 204 -2.06 5.01 -23.12
C ILE A 204 -0.77 5.40 -23.84
N TYR A 205 0.20 4.49 -23.89
CA TYR A 205 1.33 4.65 -24.79
C TYR A 205 0.74 4.97 -26.18
N PRO A 206 1.15 6.08 -26.83
CA PRO A 206 0.67 6.44 -28.16
C PRO A 206 1.01 5.37 -29.21
#